data_AF-Q6YWH6-F1
#
_entry.id   AF-Q6YWH6-F1
#
_cell.length_a   1.000
_cell.length_b   1.000
_cell.length_c   1.000
_cell.angle_alpha   90.00
_cell.angle_beta   90.00
_cell.angle_gamma   90.00
#
_symmetry.space_group_name_H-M   'P 1'
#
loop_
_entity.id
_entity.type
_entity.pdbx_description
1 polymer ?
#
loop_
_entity_poly.entity_id
_entity_poly.type
_entity_poly.pdbx_seq_one_letter_code
_entity_poly.pdbx_strand_id
1 'polypeptide(L)'
;MGPTGNTGLKRRKGRGLTINGTLAKLRARGVPLDIQFAAQFGKVCGRHTSVFKSEVTVCVRQEVPLKVKKWKVIEKAFPGTMSSIWNLLKAKFPKISMADYQCVMTQVERQYNVRRHKLYKTYCTTKQCPSHVAPEDWQWLIDNLWSDEQFQKRSKQNSINRSKQEMKSHVGTKSIVQIAHELRNPVTGEWPSAIDVWKATYLKNGTWSVPNGEEILNNLQTTAETNQERIAAAQIPMVEHFALVLGRKPNHSRGVGISAINEGAQERYRVHAQAEASQQQANEAHQQAAALLEEVQKLTVENLQLKGELQSQREELNSQKRTVEEQSGHMERLLDQKLEERMKAMWAHMGGTGGALSSSAPNN
;
A
#
# COMPACT_ATOMS: atom_id res chain seq x y z
N MET A 1 52.36 0.95 -51.14
CA MET A 1 51.63 1.27 -49.88
C MET A 1 50.19 1.58 -50.24
N GLY A 2 49.27 0.65 -50.01
CA GLY A 2 47.83 0.90 -50.12
C GLY A 2 47.25 1.06 -48.71
N PRO A 3 46.40 2.06 -48.44
CA PRO A 3 45.84 2.24 -47.12
C PRO A 3 44.80 1.15 -46.84
N THR A 4 45.04 0.42 -45.77
CA THR A 4 44.16 -0.63 -45.25
C THR A 4 42.83 -0.03 -44.79
N GLY A 5 41.74 -0.50 -45.42
CA GLY A 5 40.38 -0.14 -45.05
C GLY A 5 40.07 -0.60 -43.62
N ASN A 6 39.89 0.36 -42.72
CA ASN A 6 39.41 0.14 -41.37
C ASN A 6 37.93 -0.27 -41.42
N THR A 7 37.64 -1.57 -41.45
CA THR A 7 36.29 -2.11 -41.27
C THR A 7 35.87 -1.93 -39.83
N GLY A 8 35.43 -0.72 -39.49
CA GLY A 8 34.77 -0.42 -38.23
C GLY A 8 33.50 -1.26 -38.11
N LEU A 9 33.55 -2.33 -37.33
CA LEU A 9 32.38 -3.08 -36.87
C LEU A 9 31.44 -2.11 -36.15
N LYS A 10 30.45 -1.57 -36.87
CA LYS A 10 29.38 -0.75 -36.30
C LYS A 10 28.67 -1.56 -35.22
N ARG A 11 28.97 -1.28 -33.95
CA ARG A 11 28.24 -1.85 -32.80
C ARG A 11 26.76 -1.52 -33.00
N ARG A 12 25.93 -2.56 -33.13
CA ARG A 12 24.47 -2.42 -33.20
C ARG A 12 24.00 -1.57 -32.01
N LYS A 13 23.27 -0.49 -32.29
CA LYS A 13 22.65 0.37 -31.28
C LYS A 13 21.79 -0.53 -30.38
N GLY A 14 22.06 -0.52 -29.08
CA GLY A 14 21.32 -1.33 -28.13
C GLY A 14 19.83 -0.96 -28.12
N ARG A 15 18.97 -1.88 -27.66
CA ARG A 15 17.55 -1.54 -27.44
C ARG A 15 17.49 -0.42 -26.39
N GLY A 16 16.73 0.63 -26.66
CA GLY A 16 16.52 1.75 -25.74
C GLY A 16 15.79 1.34 -24.45
N LEU A 17 15.51 2.31 -23.58
CA LEU A 17 14.78 2.07 -22.34
C LEU A 17 13.40 1.48 -22.61
N THR A 18 12.96 0.56 -21.74
CA THR A 18 11.57 0.05 -21.78
C THR A 18 10.60 1.20 -21.52
N ILE A 19 9.70 1.47 -22.45
CA ILE A 19 8.64 2.50 -22.36
C ILE A 19 7.22 1.91 -22.44
N ASN A 20 7.10 0.59 -22.64
CA ASN A 20 5.85 -0.15 -22.78
C ASN A 20 4.84 0.40 -23.81
N GLY A 21 5.31 0.82 -24.99
CA GLY A 21 4.44 1.34 -26.04
C GLY A 21 3.34 0.37 -26.52
N THR A 22 3.49 -0.94 -26.29
CA THR A 22 2.45 -1.94 -26.55
C THR A 22 1.21 -1.72 -25.70
N LEU A 23 1.34 -1.32 -24.43
CA LEU A 23 0.21 -1.03 -23.55
C LEU A 23 -0.64 0.12 -24.11
N ALA A 24 0.01 1.20 -24.52
CA ALA A 24 -0.66 2.36 -25.13
C ALA A 24 -1.43 1.95 -26.40
N LYS A 25 -0.81 1.13 -27.27
CA LYS A 25 -1.46 0.63 -28.50
C LYS A 25 -2.69 -0.24 -28.20
N LEU A 26 -2.62 -1.13 -27.20
CA LEU A 26 -3.75 -1.98 -26.83
C LEU A 26 -4.91 -1.16 -26.28
N ARG A 27 -4.63 -0.17 -25.44
CA ARG A 27 -5.65 0.75 -24.91
C ARG A 27 -6.31 1.59 -26.00
N ALA A 28 -5.52 2.17 -26.91
CA ALA A 28 -6.05 2.95 -28.02
C ALA A 28 -6.99 2.13 -28.93
N ARG A 29 -6.79 0.81 -29.00
CA ARG A 29 -7.65 -0.11 -29.75
C ARG A 29 -8.81 -0.67 -28.92
N GLY A 30 -8.97 -0.26 -27.66
CA GLY A 30 -9.99 -0.81 -26.75
C GLY A 30 -9.83 -2.30 -26.46
N VAL A 31 -8.65 -2.89 -26.69
CA VAL A 31 -8.43 -4.33 -26.50
C VAL A 31 -8.40 -4.64 -25.00
N PRO A 32 -9.29 -5.51 -24.48
CA PRO A 32 -9.25 -5.91 -23.08
C PRO A 32 -7.94 -6.61 -22.76
N LEU A 33 -7.29 -6.17 -21.68
CA LEU A 33 -6.06 -6.80 -21.21
C LEU A 33 -6.38 -8.12 -20.52
N ASP A 34 -5.88 -9.19 -21.12
CA ASP A 34 -5.87 -10.54 -20.58
C ASP A 34 -4.64 -10.76 -19.69
N ILE A 35 -4.84 -10.52 -18.40
CA ILE A 35 -3.87 -10.72 -17.31
C ILE A 35 -4.62 -11.43 -16.19
N GLN A 36 -4.02 -12.51 -15.69
CA GLN A 36 -4.55 -13.31 -14.59
C GLN A 36 -3.42 -13.54 -13.57
N PHE A 37 -3.76 -13.66 -12.30
CA PHE A 37 -2.79 -14.01 -11.27
C PHE A 37 -3.09 -15.44 -10.80
N ALA A 38 -2.24 -16.38 -11.18
CA ALA A 38 -2.36 -17.74 -10.71
C ALA A 38 -1.85 -17.78 -9.27
N ALA A 39 -2.75 -17.52 -8.32
CA ALA A 39 -2.45 -17.37 -6.89
C ALA A 39 -1.67 -18.58 -6.34
N GLN A 40 -2.08 -19.79 -6.73
CA GLN A 40 -1.41 -21.05 -6.40
C GLN A 40 0.06 -21.10 -6.82
N PHE A 41 0.49 -20.29 -7.78
CA PHE A 41 1.88 -20.19 -8.24
C PHE A 41 2.56 -18.87 -7.89
N GLY A 42 1.82 -17.88 -7.38
CA GLY A 42 2.31 -16.52 -7.16
C GLY A 42 2.90 -15.89 -8.42
N LYS A 43 2.28 -16.14 -9.59
CA LYS A 43 2.72 -15.59 -10.89
C LYS A 43 1.58 -14.94 -11.64
N VAL A 44 1.93 -13.85 -12.32
CA VAL A 44 1.11 -13.26 -13.37
C VAL A 44 1.20 -14.11 -14.65
N CYS A 45 0.04 -14.37 -15.25
CA CYS A 45 -0.20 -15.19 -16.42
C CYS A 45 -1.21 -14.53 -17.39
N GLY A 46 -1.43 -15.14 -18.56
CA GLY A 46 -2.31 -14.62 -19.62
C GLY A 46 -1.55 -13.99 -20.79
N ARG A 47 -2.26 -13.71 -21.89
CA ARG A 47 -1.66 -13.26 -23.16
C ARG A 47 -0.89 -11.96 -23.05
N HIS A 48 -1.32 -11.05 -22.18
CA HIS A 48 -0.72 -9.72 -22.02
C HIS A 48 0.24 -9.62 -20.82
N THR A 49 0.71 -10.75 -20.29
CA THR A 49 1.66 -10.80 -19.16
C THR A 49 2.95 -10.01 -19.41
N SER A 50 3.48 -10.05 -20.64
CA SER A 50 4.70 -9.31 -20.99
C SER A 50 4.49 -7.80 -20.90
N VAL A 51 3.32 -7.31 -21.32
CA VAL A 51 2.90 -5.91 -21.23
C VAL A 51 2.82 -5.49 -19.76
N PHE A 52 2.21 -6.30 -18.90
CA PHE A 52 2.20 -6.05 -17.45
C PHE A 52 3.62 -5.97 -16.87
N LYS A 53 4.48 -6.95 -17.14
CA LYS A 53 5.87 -6.98 -16.64
C LYS A 53 6.70 -5.79 -17.15
N SER A 54 6.47 -5.35 -18.38
CA SER A 54 7.08 -4.13 -18.93
C SER A 54 6.60 -2.89 -18.20
N GLU A 55 5.31 -2.80 -17.85
CA GLU A 55 4.80 -1.66 -17.08
C GLU A 55 5.37 -1.62 -15.68
N VAL A 56 5.46 -2.77 -15.01
CA VAL A 56 6.13 -2.86 -13.71
C VAL A 56 7.58 -2.38 -13.80
N THR A 57 8.29 -2.70 -14.89
CA THR A 57 9.66 -2.20 -15.11
C THR A 57 9.71 -0.67 -15.27
N VAL A 58 8.71 -0.08 -15.93
CA VAL A 58 8.60 1.38 -16.08
C VAL A 58 8.31 2.02 -14.72
N CYS A 59 7.31 1.51 -13.98
CA CYS A 59 6.93 2.01 -12.65
C CYS A 59 8.12 1.90 -11.67
N VAL A 60 8.79 0.75 -11.62
CA VAL A 60 10.00 0.56 -10.82
C VAL A 60 11.12 1.51 -11.22
N ARG A 61 11.18 1.91 -12.49
CA ARG A 61 12.19 2.87 -12.93
C ARG A 61 11.94 4.28 -12.38
N GLN A 62 10.67 4.68 -12.36
CA GLN A 62 10.21 6.03 -12.06
C GLN A 62 10.02 6.25 -10.56
N GLU A 63 9.39 5.30 -9.87
CA GLU A 63 8.87 5.51 -8.52
C GLU A 63 9.74 4.90 -7.41
N VAL A 64 10.62 3.94 -7.74
CA VAL A 64 11.34 3.17 -6.72
C VAL A 64 12.74 3.75 -6.46
N PRO A 65 13.03 4.21 -5.24
CA PRO A 65 14.36 4.70 -4.87
C PRO A 65 15.44 3.62 -4.94
N LEU A 66 16.65 4.02 -5.31
CA LEU A 66 17.81 3.11 -5.39
C LEU A 66 18.63 3.05 -4.10
N LYS A 67 18.52 4.08 -3.24
CA LYS A 67 19.30 4.26 -2.01
C LYS A 67 18.86 3.35 -0.85
N VAL A 68 18.65 2.06 -1.13
CA VAL A 68 18.32 1.04 -0.12
C VAL A 68 19.19 -0.19 -0.29
N LYS A 69 19.61 -0.81 0.82
CA LYS A 69 20.41 -2.05 0.75
C LYS A 69 19.54 -3.25 0.31
N LYS A 70 18.35 -3.39 0.88
CA LYS A 70 17.42 -4.52 0.64
C LYS A 70 16.02 -4.01 0.30
N TRP A 71 15.26 -4.76 -0.51
CA TRP A 71 13.86 -4.43 -0.81
C TRP A 71 12.99 -4.35 0.45
N LYS A 72 13.17 -5.30 1.39
CA LYS A 72 12.39 -5.36 2.64
C LYS A 72 12.45 -4.11 3.52
N VAL A 73 13.46 -3.25 3.35
CA VAL A 73 13.58 -2.00 4.13
C VAL A 73 13.08 -0.77 3.36
N ILE A 74 12.54 -0.96 2.15
CA ILE A 74 12.18 0.16 1.28
C ILE A 74 11.08 1.02 1.89
N GLU A 75 10.03 0.40 2.43
CA GLU A 75 8.92 1.14 3.02
C GLU A 75 9.34 1.88 4.31
N LYS A 76 10.27 1.30 5.08
CA LYS A 76 10.84 1.97 6.26
C LYS A 76 11.75 3.15 5.87
N ALA A 77 12.55 3.01 4.82
CA ALA A 77 13.46 4.05 4.37
C ALA A 77 12.77 5.15 3.57
N PHE A 78 11.71 4.79 2.84
CA PHE A 78 10.93 5.65 1.96
C PHE A 78 9.44 5.32 2.10
N PRO A 79 8.79 5.80 3.18
CA PRO A 79 7.38 5.56 3.44
C PRO A 79 6.48 5.99 2.28
N GLY A 80 5.45 5.20 1.98
CA GLY A 80 4.51 5.44 0.88
C GLY A 80 4.94 4.86 -0.47
N THR A 81 6.17 4.33 -0.59
CA THR A 81 6.68 3.77 -1.86
C THR A 81 5.81 2.62 -2.36
N MET A 82 5.47 1.66 -1.48
CA MET A 82 4.65 0.51 -1.88
C MET A 82 3.23 0.94 -2.29
N SER A 83 2.62 1.86 -1.55
CA SER A 83 1.28 2.39 -1.83
C SER A 83 1.24 3.15 -3.17
N SER A 84 2.24 4.00 -3.43
CA SER A 84 2.36 4.73 -4.70
C SER A 84 2.42 3.77 -5.90
N ILE A 85 3.29 2.76 -5.84
CA ILE A 85 3.43 1.76 -6.90
C ILE A 85 2.14 1.00 -7.12
N TRP A 86 1.48 0.58 -6.03
CA TRP A 86 0.21 -0.12 -6.09
C TRP A 86 -0.85 0.72 -6.79
N ASN A 87 -1.02 1.97 -6.38
CA ASN A 87 -2.00 2.89 -6.97
C ASN A 87 -1.71 3.15 -8.46
N LEU A 88 -0.44 3.35 -8.83
CA LEU A 88 -0.03 3.53 -10.22
C LEU A 88 -0.35 2.30 -11.09
N LEU A 89 -0.09 1.11 -10.57
CA LEU A 89 -0.40 -0.14 -11.27
C LEU A 89 -1.91 -0.38 -11.34
N LYS A 90 -2.66 -0.09 -10.27
CA LYS A 90 -4.13 -0.24 -10.24
C LYS A 90 -4.82 0.71 -11.20
N ALA A 91 -4.37 1.96 -11.28
CA ALA A 91 -4.86 2.92 -12.28
C ALA A 91 -4.60 2.43 -13.72
N LYS A 92 -3.47 1.76 -13.96
CA LYS A 92 -3.11 1.24 -15.29
C LYS A 92 -3.77 -0.11 -15.61
N PHE A 93 -4.09 -0.90 -14.60
CA PHE A 93 -4.73 -2.21 -14.76
C PHE A 93 -5.91 -2.31 -13.78
N PRO A 94 -7.06 -1.68 -14.08
CA PRO A 94 -8.19 -1.59 -13.12
C PRO A 94 -8.77 -2.93 -12.68
N LYS A 95 -8.50 -4.01 -13.43
CA LYS A 95 -8.91 -5.37 -13.10
C LYS A 95 -8.08 -6.02 -11.99
N ILE A 96 -6.95 -5.44 -11.58
CA ILE A 96 -6.19 -5.97 -10.44
C ILE A 96 -6.93 -5.62 -9.14
N SER A 97 -7.08 -6.62 -8.29
CA SER A 97 -7.80 -6.51 -7.02
C SER A 97 -6.84 -6.59 -5.84
N MET A 98 -7.31 -6.29 -4.62
CA MET A 98 -6.49 -6.46 -3.42
C MET A 98 -6.06 -7.91 -3.20
N ALA A 99 -6.81 -8.90 -3.70
CA ALA A 99 -6.41 -10.31 -3.65
C ALA A 99 -5.12 -10.58 -4.46
N ASP A 100 -4.83 -9.74 -5.47
CA ASP A 100 -3.64 -9.87 -6.32
C ASP A 100 -2.42 -9.13 -5.75
N TYR A 101 -2.61 -8.31 -4.70
CA TYR A 101 -1.61 -7.40 -4.16
C TYR A 101 -0.26 -8.08 -3.95
N GLN A 102 -0.25 -9.20 -3.23
CA GLN A 102 0.98 -9.92 -2.90
C GLN A 102 1.71 -10.42 -4.15
N CYS A 103 0.97 -10.92 -5.15
CA CYS A 103 1.55 -11.39 -6.39
C CYS A 103 2.13 -10.23 -7.22
N VAL A 104 1.42 -9.11 -7.27
CA VAL A 104 1.86 -7.89 -7.95
C VAL A 104 3.13 -7.33 -7.29
N MET A 105 3.14 -7.17 -5.97
CA MET A 105 4.28 -6.61 -5.25
C MET A 105 5.50 -7.53 -5.27
N THR A 106 5.31 -8.85 -5.27
CA THR A 106 6.39 -9.81 -5.53
C THR A 106 6.99 -9.62 -6.94
N GLN A 107 6.14 -9.33 -7.93
CA GLN A 107 6.60 -9.04 -9.30
C GLN A 107 7.32 -7.69 -9.40
N VAL A 108 6.91 -6.68 -8.62
CA VAL A 108 7.62 -5.39 -8.46
C VAL A 108 9.01 -5.61 -7.88
N GLU A 109 9.12 -6.30 -6.74
CA GLU A 109 10.41 -6.62 -6.11
C GLU A 109 11.35 -7.32 -7.10
N ARG A 110 10.83 -8.30 -7.85
CA ARG A 110 11.63 -9.01 -8.85
C ARG A 110 12.17 -8.08 -9.92
N GLN A 111 11.36 -7.14 -10.44
CA GLN A 111 11.83 -6.19 -11.44
C GLN A 111 12.81 -5.17 -10.86
N TYR A 112 12.63 -4.77 -9.61
CA TYR A 112 13.59 -3.93 -8.89
C TYR A 112 14.97 -4.60 -8.79
N ASN A 113 15.01 -5.87 -8.37
CA ASN A 113 16.26 -6.63 -8.31
C ASN A 113 16.90 -6.82 -9.69
N VAL A 114 16.10 -7.03 -10.74
CA VAL A 114 16.60 -7.09 -12.13
C VAL A 114 17.18 -5.74 -12.56
N ARG A 115 16.53 -4.61 -12.24
CA ARG A 115 17.05 -3.25 -12.51
C ARG A 115 18.42 -3.07 -11.84
N ARG A 116 18.53 -3.35 -10.54
CA ARG A 116 19.79 -3.23 -9.80
C ARG A 116 20.89 -4.12 -10.37
N HIS A 117 20.58 -5.34 -10.75
CA HIS A 117 21.56 -6.24 -11.37
C HIS A 117 22.05 -5.70 -12.72
N LYS A 118 21.17 -5.11 -13.54
CA LYS A 118 21.58 -4.47 -14.80
C LYS A 118 22.51 -3.29 -14.54
N LEU A 119 22.21 -2.45 -13.56
CA LEU A 119 23.08 -1.33 -13.15
C LEU A 119 24.45 -1.83 -12.68
N TYR A 120 24.48 -2.87 -11.83
CA TYR A 120 25.72 -3.50 -11.41
C TYR A 120 26.53 -4.05 -12.59
N LYS A 121 25.87 -4.69 -13.57
CA LYS A 121 26.54 -5.16 -14.79
C LYS A 121 27.14 -3.99 -15.59
N THR A 122 26.41 -2.87 -15.69
CA THR A 122 26.93 -1.65 -16.33
C THR A 122 28.14 -1.10 -15.58
N TYR A 123 28.11 -1.11 -14.24
CA TYR A 123 29.24 -0.73 -13.40
C TYR A 123 30.47 -1.61 -13.67
N CYS A 124 30.31 -2.94 -13.67
CA CYS A 124 31.41 -3.86 -13.94
C CYS A 124 32.00 -3.74 -15.36
N THR A 125 31.21 -3.29 -16.34
CA THR A 125 31.63 -3.29 -17.76
C THR A 125 32.12 -1.93 -18.26
N THR A 126 31.42 -0.86 -17.91
CA THR A 126 31.70 0.49 -18.44
C THR A 126 32.05 1.49 -17.34
N LYS A 127 31.65 1.24 -16.08
CA LYS A 127 31.71 2.16 -14.94
C LYS A 127 31.01 3.52 -15.14
N GLN A 128 30.44 3.77 -16.31
CA GLN A 128 29.73 5.01 -16.64
C GLN A 128 28.32 5.01 -16.06
N CYS A 129 27.94 6.11 -15.42
CA CYS A 129 26.60 6.32 -14.92
C CYS A 129 25.59 6.38 -16.10
N PRO A 130 24.55 5.55 -16.13
CA PRO A 130 23.50 5.64 -17.14
C PRO A 130 22.72 6.96 -17.03
N SER A 131 22.36 7.56 -18.16
CA SER A 131 21.64 8.85 -18.21
C SER A 131 20.27 8.91 -17.50
N HIS A 132 19.70 7.75 -17.13
CA HIS A 132 18.41 7.64 -16.44
C HIS A 132 18.57 7.29 -14.95
N VAL A 133 19.79 7.41 -14.42
CA VAL A 133 20.11 7.23 -13.01
C VAL A 133 20.78 8.53 -12.54
N ALA A 134 20.29 9.08 -11.43
CA ALA A 134 20.90 10.28 -10.85
C ALA A 134 22.34 9.97 -10.41
N PRO A 135 23.32 10.87 -10.62
CA PRO A 135 24.71 10.66 -10.20
C PRO A 135 24.85 10.26 -8.72
N GLU A 136 24.01 10.83 -7.85
CA GLU A 136 24.01 10.59 -6.41
C GLU A 136 23.51 9.18 -6.08
N ASP A 137 22.50 8.68 -6.81
CA ASP A 137 22.02 7.30 -6.68
C ASP A 137 23.08 6.31 -7.15
N TRP A 138 23.75 6.62 -8.27
CA TRP A 138 24.81 5.80 -8.82
C TRP A 138 25.99 5.67 -7.86
N GLN A 139 26.45 6.81 -7.33
CA GLN A 139 27.53 6.85 -6.35
C GLN A 139 27.15 6.10 -5.08
N TRP A 140 25.94 6.32 -4.56
CA TRP A 140 25.45 5.60 -3.38
C TRP A 140 25.47 4.08 -3.58
N LEU A 141 25.05 3.58 -4.75
CA LEU A 141 25.06 2.14 -5.05
C LEU A 141 26.48 1.56 -5.07
N ILE A 142 27.46 2.31 -5.56
CA ILE A 142 28.86 1.91 -5.53
C ILE A 142 29.31 1.77 -4.08
N ASP A 143 29.19 2.85 -3.31
CA ASP A 143 29.79 2.95 -1.98
C ASP A 143 29.11 2.05 -0.95
N ASN A 144 27.79 1.89 -1.04
CA ASN A 144 26.99 1.24 0.02
C ASN A 144 26.55 -0.19 -0.32
N LEU A 145 26.72 -0.63 -1.58
CA LEU A 145 26.23 -1.94 -2.01
C LEU A 145 27.26 -2.73 -2.82
N TRP A 146 27.84 -2.16 -3.87
CA TRP A 146 28.70 -2.93 -4.78
C TRP A 146 30.12 -3.10 -4.24
N SER A 147 30.59 -2.16 -3.42
CA SER A 147 31.84 -2.24 -2.68
C SER A 147 31.76 -3.10 -1.42
N ASP A 148 30.55 -3.46 -0.96
CA ASP A 148 30.35 -4.32 0.20
C ASP A 148 30.90 -5.74 -0.04
N GLU A 149 31.77 -6.19 0.86
CA GLU A 149 32.46 -7.48 0.71
C GLU A 149 31.47 -8.66 0.69
N GLN A 150 30.41 -8.59 1.51
CA GLN A 150 29.38 -9.64 1.52
C GLN A 150 28.64 -9.70 0.18
N PHE A 151 28.32 -8.55 -0.42
CA PHE A 151 27.73 -8.48 -1.74
C PHE A 151 28.65 -9.10 -2.80
N GLN A 152 29.95 -8.76 -2.80
CA GLN A 152 30.92 -9.29 -3.76
C GLN A 152 31.07 -10.82 -3.63
N LYS A 153 31.19 -11.34 -2.40
CA LYS A 153 31.22 -12.78 -2.10
C LYS A 153 29.98 -13.49 -2.66
N ARG A 154 28.78 -12.96 -2.37
CA ARG A 154 27.52 -13.51 -2.91
C ARG A 154 27.45 -13.45 -4.43
N SER A 155 27.89 -12.34 -5.04
CA SER A 155 27.90 -12.14 -6.49
C SER A 155 28.79 -13.18 -7.18
N LYS A 156 30.01 -13.37 -6.68
CA LYS A 156 30.97 -14.37 -7.19
C LYS A 156 30.41 -15.79 -7.06
N GLN A 157 29.87 -16.14 -5.89
CA GLN A 157 29.27 -17.46 -5.68
C GLN A 157 28.07 -17.69 -6.61
N ASN A 158 27.20 -16.69 -6.80
CA ASN A 158 26.07 -16.80 -7.72
C ASN A 158 26.52 -16.97 -9.18
N SER A 159 27.62 -16.33 -9.58
CA SER A 159 28.21 -16.52 -10.91
C SER A 159 28.69 -17.96 -11.12
N ILE A 160 29.40 -18.53 -10.13
CA ILE A 160 29.85 -19.93 -10.13
C ILE A 160 28.66 -20.89 -10.13
N ASN A 161 27.64 -20.63 -9.32
CA ASN A 161 26.43 -21.47 -9.30
C ASN A 161 25.71 -21.42 -10.65
N ARG A 162 25.69 -20.26 -11.31
CA ARG A 162 25.09 -20.09 -12.64
C ARG A 162 25.90 -20.81 -13.73
N SER A 163 27.22 -20.87 -13.63
CA SER A 163 28.04 -21.62 -14.60
C SER A 163 27.81 -23.13 -14.50
N LYS A 164 27.45 -23.64 -13.32
CA LYS A 164 27.06 -25.03 -13.07
C LYS A 164 25.61 -25.36 -13.42
N GLN A 165 24.83 -24.40 -13.95
CA GLN A 165 23.44 -24.63 -14.28
C GLN A 165 23.31 -25.40 -15.61
N GLU A 166 22.95 -26.67 -15.52
CA GLU A 166 22.79 -27.59 -16.67
C GLU A 166 21.42 -27.46 -17.34
N MET A 167 20.36 -27.28 -16.56
CA MET A 167 18.98 -27.27 -17.05
C MET A 167 18.56 -25.89 -17.60
N LYS A 168 19.06 -25.51 -18.78
CA LYS A 168 18.64 -24.27 -19.46
C LYS A 168 17.37 -24.52 -20.28
N SER A 169 16.31 -23.80 -19.96
CA SER A 169 15.07 -23.85 -20.75
C SER A 169 15.20 -23.08 -22.07
N HIS A 170 14.50 -23.54 -23.11
CA HIS A 170 14.51 -22.93 -24.44
C HIS A 170 13.44 -21.84 -24.62
N VAL A 171 12.53 -21.67 -23.66
CA VAL A 171 11.32 -20.83 -23.78
C VAL A 171 11.55 -19.33 -23.52
N GLY A 172 12.82 -18.94 -23.44
CA GLY A 172 13.25 -17.56 -23.32
C GLY A 172 12.77 -16.89 -22.03
N THR A 173 12.03 -15.78 -22.17
CA THR A 173 11.56 -14.97 -21.04
C THR A 173 10.22 -15.41 -20.46
N LYS A 174 9.54 -16.39 -21.06
CA LYS A 174 8.32 -16.95 -20.48
C LYS A 174 8.68 -17.76 -19.23
N SER A 175 7.90 -17.60 -18.17
CA SER A 175 8.01 -18.47 -17.01
C SER A 175 7.40 -19.83 -17.32
N ILE A 176 7.87 -20.90 -16.68
CA ILE A 176 7.28 -22.23 -16.84
C ILE A 176 5.78 -22.22 -16.48
N VAL A 177 5.40 -21.47 -15.44
CA VAL A 177 3.98 -21.26 -15.10
C VAL A 177 3.18 -20.57 -16.20
N GLN A 178 3.78 -19.66 -16.98
CA GLN A 178 3.09 -19.04 -18.13
C GLN A 178 2.83 -20.09 -19.22
N ILE A 179 3.79 -20.99 -19.44
CA ILE A 179 3.63 -22.09 -20.40
C ILE A 179 2.54 -23.03 -19.91
N ALA A 180 2.57 -23.42 -18.64
CA ALA A 180 1.53 -24.24 -18.05
C ALA A 180 0.15 -23.58 -18.15
N HIS A 181 0.07 -22.25 -18.01
CA HIS A 181 -1.17 -21.49 -18.18
C HIS A 181 -1.67 -21.51 -19.63
N GLU A 182 -0.77 -21.36 -20.60
CA GLU A 182 -1.07 -21.46 -22.03
C GLU A 182 -1.50 -22.87 -22.47
N LEU A 183 -1.12 -23.90 -21.72
CA LEU A 183 -1.47 -25.31 -21.95
C LEU A 183 -2.71 -25.78 -21.17
N ARG A 184 -3.38 -24.89 -20.44
CA ARG A 184 -4.61 -25.26 -19.71
C ARG A 184 -5.67 -25.76 -20.68
N ASN A 185 -6.45 -26.73 -20.22
CA ASN A 185 -7.61 -27.19 -20.98
C ASN A 185 -8.57 -25.98 -21.19
N PRO A 186 -8.91 -25.61 -22.43
CA PRO A 186 -9.71 -24.42 -22.70
C PRO A 186 -11.17 -24.57 -22.25
N VAL A 187 -11.66 -25.81 -22.08
CA VAL A 187 -13.03 -26.13 -21.67
C VAL A 187 -13.11 -26.30 -20.15
N THR A 188 -12.29 -27.19 -19.58
CA THR A 188 -12.33 -27.51 -18.13
C THR A 188 -11.54 -26.51 -17.29
N GLY A 189 -10.61 -25.78 -17.88
CA GLY A 189 -9.68 -24.91 -17.18
C GLY A 189 -8.61 -25.65 -16.37
N GLU A 190 -8.52 -26.97 -16.48
CA GLU A 190 -7.55 -27.77 -15.73
C GLU A 190 -6.11 -27.45 -16.14
N TRP A 191 -5.20 -27.56 -15.16
CA TRP A 191 -3.77 -27.39 -15.40
C TRP A 191 -3.19 -28.63 -16.09
N PRO A 192 -2.21 -28.46 -16.98
CA PRO A 192 -1.57 -29.56 -17.68
C PRO A 192 -0.78 -30.47 -16.74
N SER A 193 -0.44 -31.66 -17.22
CA SER A 193 0.44 -32.57 -16.50
C SER A 193 1.88 -32.04 -16.44
N ALA A 194 2.69 -32.55 -15.51
CA ALA A 194 4.12 -32.21 -15.49
C ALA A 194 4.85 -32.70 -16.76
N ILE A 195 4.36 -33.78 -17.38
CA ILE A 195 4.88 -34.32 -18.65
C ILE A 195 4.70 -33.31 -19.79
N ASP A 196 3.50 -32.74 -19.93
CA ASP A 196 3.20 -31.77 -20.99
C ASP A 196 4.03 -30.49 -20.81
N VAL A 197 4.14 -30.02 -19.56
CA VAL A 197 4.95 -28.85 -19.23
C VAL A 197 6.43 -29.11 -19.44
N TRP A 198 6.93 -30.31 -19.12
CA TRP A 198 8.32 -30.70 -19.36
C TRP A 198 8.65 -30.66 -20.85
N LYS A 199 7.82 -31.32 -21.68
CA LYS A 199 7.95 -31.29 -23.14
C LYS A 199 7.90 -29.86 -23.67
N ALA A 200 6.90 -29.07 -23.31
CA ALA A 200 6.78 -27.69 -23.79
C ALA A 200 7.93 -26.76 -23.33
N THR A 201 8.61 -27.09 -22.23
CA THR A 201 9.68 -26.26 -21.65
C THR A 201 11.07 -26.63 -22.15
N TYR A 202 11.28 -27.90 -22.52
CA TYR A 202 12.61 -28.45 -22.80
C TYR A 202 12.72 -29.20 -24.13
N LEU A 203 11.61 -29.57 -24.78
CA LEU A 203 11.63 -30.20 -26.11
C LEU A 203 11.39 -29.14 -27.19
N LYS A 204 12.31 -29.04 -28.16
CA LYS A 204 12.19 -28.12 -29.31
C LYS A 204 12.45 -28.89 -30.59
N ASN A 205 11.47 -28.90 -31.51
CA ASN A 205 11.56 -29.59 -32.80
C ASN A 205 11.99 -31.08 -32.65
N GLY A 206 11.51 -31.76 -31.61
CA GLY A 206 11.88 -33.16 -31.32
C GLY A 206 13.25 -33.34 -30.66
N THR A 207 13.99 -32.27 -30.36
CA THR A 207 15.29 -32.34 -29.67
C THR A 207 15.22 -31.72 -28.28
N TRP A 208 15.78 -32.40 -27.27
CA TRP A 208 15.87 -31.88 -25.91
C TRP A 208 16.91 -30.77 -25.78
N SER A 209 16.55 -29.69 -25.10
CA SER A 209 17.45 -28.58 -24.78
C SER A 209 18.34 -28.85 -23.56
N VAL A 210 18.15 -30.00 -22.91
CA VAL A 210 18.89 -30.45 -21.73
C VAL A 210 19.38 -31.89 -21.94
N PRO A 211 20.59 -32.26 -21.49
CA PRO A 211 21.15 -33.59 -21.76
C PRO A 211 20.31 -34.75 -21.22
N ASN A 212 19.69 -34.56 -20.05
CA ASN A 212 18.86 -35.56 -19.37
C ASN A 212 17.35 -35.39 -19.66
N GLY A 213 17.00 -34.78 -20.79
CA GLY A 213 15.62 -34.46 -21.16
C GLY A 213 14.72 -35.69 -21.24
N GLU A 214 15.19 -36.71 -21.96
CA GLU A 214 14.50 -37.99 -22.17
C GLU A 214 14.42 -38.80 -20.86
N GLU A 215 15.51 -38.88 -20.12
CA GLU A 215 15.56 -39.59 -18.83
C GLU A 215 14.54 -39.02 -17.84
N ILE A 216 14.46 -37.69 -17.72
CA ILE A 216 13.47 -37.03 -16.85
C ILE A 216 12.05 -37.28 -17.35
N LEU A 217 11.83 -37.30 -18.67
CA LEU A 217 10.51 -37.63 -19.23
C LEU A 217 10.07 -39.04 -18.84
N ASN A 218 10.96 -40.02 -18.99
CA ASN A 218 10.69 -41.41 -18.60
C ASN A 218 10.39 -41.51 -17.10
N ASN A 219 11.18 -40.84 -16.26
CA ASN A 219 10.94 -40.79 -14.82
C ASN A 219 9.59 -40.13 -14.49
N LEU A 220 9.18 -39.09 -15.21
CA LEU A 220 7.85 -38.48 -15.07
C LEU A 220 6.74 -39.47 -15.44
N GLN A 221 6.87 -40.23 -16.53
CA GLN A 221 5.89 -41.24 -16.92
C GLN A 221 5.76 -42.34 -15.85
N THR A 222 6.88 -42.95 -15.43
CA THR A 222 6.89 -43.98 -14.38
C THR A 222 6.31 -43.46 -13.06
N THR A 223 6.63 -42.21 -12.69
CA THR A 223 6.11 -41.60 -11.45
C THR A 223 4.62 -41.29 -11.53
N ALA A 224 4.10 -40.94 -12.72
CA ALA A 224 2.67 -40.71 -12.91
C ALA A 224 1.85 -41.98 -12.63
N GLU A 225 2.36 -43.14 -13.04
CA GLU A 225 1.74 -44.44 -12.82
C GLU A 225 1.88 -44.89 -11.35
N THR A 226 3.10 -44.87 -10.82
CA THR A 226 3.40 -45.40 -9.47
C THR A 226 2.91 -44.52 -8.33
N ASN A 227 2.69 -43.22 -8.56
CA ASN A 227 2.29 -42.24 -7.53
C ASN A 227 0.99 -41.50 -7.91
N GLN A 228 0.12 -42.11 -8.73
CA GLN A 228 -1.08 -41.46 -9.26
C GLN A 228 -1.96 -40.84 -8.16
N GLU A 229 -2.31 -41.61 -7.13
CA GLU A 229 -3.18 -41.16 -6.04
C GLU A 229 -2.56 -39.98 -5.27
N ARG A 230 -1.26 -40.07 -4.98
CA ARG A 230 -0.51 -39.01 -4.29
C ARG A 230 -0.47 -37.71 -5.10
N ILE A 231 -0.25 -37.84 -6.41
CA ILE A 231 -0.23 -36.68 -7.32
C ILE A 231 -1.63 -36.06 -7.40
N ALA A 232 -2.68 -36.87 -7.54
CA ALA A 232 -4.06 -36.40 -7.62
C ALA A 232 -4.54 -35.72 -6.33
N ALA A 233 -4.13 -36.23 -5.17
CA ALA A 233 -4.49 -35.67 -3.86
C ALA A 233 -3.74 -34.36 -3.52
N ALA A 234 -2.66 -34.03 -4.24
CA ALA A 234 -1.88 -32.84 -3.96
C ALA A 234 -2.62 -31.56 -4.35
N GLN A 235 -2.45 -30.49 -3.57
CA GLN A 235 -3.04 -29.17 -3.86
C GLN A 235 -2.67 -28.66 -5.25
N ILE A 236 -1.45 -28.97 -5.72
CA ILE A 236 -1.05 -28.72 -7.10
C ILE A 236 -0.37 -29.97 -7.67
N PRO A 237 -1.11 -30.82 -8.40
CA PRO A 237 -0.62 -32.10 -8.91
C PRO A 237 0.68 -31.99 -9.71
N MET A 238 0.76 -31.03 -10.63
CA MET A 238 1.97 -30.76 -11.42
C MET A 238 3.21 -30.49 -10.55
N VAL A 239 3.06 -29.75 -9.45
CA VAL A 239 4.19 -29.39 -8.57
C VAL A 239 4.64 -30.61 -7.77
N GLU A 240 3.69 -31.42 -7.29
CA GLU A 240 4.00 -32.67 -6.60
C GLU A 240 4.71 -33.66 -7.53
N HIS A 241 4.23 -33.80 -8.76
CA HIS A 241 4.82 -34.69 -9.75
C HIS A 241 6.26 -34.29 -10.09
N PHE A 242 6.52 -32.98 -10.31
CA PHE A 242 7.90 -32.51 -10.46
C PHE A 242 8.75 -32.68 -9.19
N ALA A 243 8.16 -32.56 -8.00
CA ALA A 243 8.89 -32.74 -6.76
C ALA A 243 9.31 -34.20 -6.52
N LEU A 244 8.50 -35.16 -6.95
CA LEU A 244 8.82 -36.59 -6.91
C LEU A 244 10.00 -36.93 -7.83
N VAL A 245 10.03 -36.38 -9.05
CA VAL A 245 11.09 -36.69 -10.03
C VAL A 245 12.35 -35.85 -9.85
N LEU A 246 12.20 -34.54 -9.67
CA LEU A 246 13.33 -33.60 -9.60
C LEU A 246 13.82 -33.39 -8.17
N GLY A 247 13.10 -33.90 -7.17
CA GLY A 247 13.39 -33.73 -5.75
C GLY A 247 12.85 -32.42 -5.15
N ARG A 248 12.72 -32.41 -3.81
CA ARG A 248 12.23 -31.27 -3.03
C ARG A 248 13.36 -30.33 -2.61
N LYS A 249 13.08 -29.03 -2.53
CA LYS A 249 13.95 -28.03 -1.88
C LYS A 249 13.13 -27.13 -0.95
N PRO A 250 13.66 -26.75 0.23
CA PRO A 250 12.90 -26.01 1.26
C PRO A 250 12.25 -24.69 0.79
N ASN A 251 12.79 -24.05 -0.25
CA ASN A 251 12.33 -22.74 -0.75
C ASN A 251 12.12 -22.70 -2.27
N HIS A 252 12.18 -23.83 -2.96
CA HIS A 252 12.08 -23.86 -4.42
C HIS A 252 11.39 -25.12 -4.93
N SER A 253 10.33 -24.94 -5.71
CA SER A 253 9.74 -26.03 -6.48
C SER A 253 10.50 -26.18 -7.79
N ARG A 254 11.25 -27.28 -7.91
CA ARG A 254 11.93 -27.67 -9.15
C ARG A 254 10.88 -27.95 -10.24
N GLY A 255 11.24 -27.75 -11.50
CA GLY A 255 10.35 -27.96 -12.65
C GLY A 255 9.37 -26.82 -12.94
N VAL A 256 9.00 -25.97 -11.96
CA VAL A 256 8.03 -24.86 -12.15
C VAL A 256 8.61 -23.46 -11.91
N GLY A 257 9.78 -23.35 -11.26
CA GLY A 257 10.47 -22.06 -11.13
C GLY A 257 9.81 -21.09 -10.13
N ILE A 258 9.11 -21.62 -9.13
CA ILE A 258 8.41 -20.87 -8.08
C ILE A 258 9.00 -21.17 -6.70
N SER A 259 8.66 -20.35 -5.71
CA SER A 259 8.96 -20.64 -4.30
C SER A 259 8.30 -21.96 -3.92
N ALA A 260 8.94 -22.75 -3.06
CA ALA A 260 8.35 -24.01 -2.61
C ALA A 260 6.94 -23.76 -2.06
N ILE A 261 5.98 -24.49 -2.60
CA ILE A 261 4.63 -24.57 -2.04
C ILE A 261 4.70 -25.66 -0.99
N ASN A 262 5.00 -25.26 0.23
CA ASN A 262 4.92 -26.09 1.43
C ASN A 262 4.08 -25.36 2.46
N GLU A 263 3.56 -26.08 3.45
CA GLU A 263 2.78 -25.52 4.55
C GLU A 263 3.51 -24.34 5.22
N GLY A 264 4.83 -24.44 5.40
CA GLY A 264 5.64 -23.35 5.94
C GLY A 264 5.69 -22.08 5.06
N ALA A 265 5.57 -22.21 3.73
CA ALA A 265 5.49 -21.05 2.84
C ALA A 265 4.11 -20.42 2.88
N GLN A 266 3.05 -21.23 2.94
CA GLN A 266 1.68 -20.76 3.12
C GLN A 266 1.52 -20.03 4.45
N GLU A 267 2.05 -20.59 5.53
CA GLU A 267 1.99 -19.94 6.85
C GLU A 267 2.80 -18.64 6.88
N ARG A 268 3.96 -18.58 6.22
CA ARG A 268 4.70 -17.30 6.07
C ARG A 268 3.90 -16.24 5.31
N TYR A 269 3.18 -16.61 4.26
CA TYR A 269 2.31 -15.67 3.55
C TYR A 269 1.13 -15.23 4.42
N ARG A 270 0.52 -16.16 5.16
CA ARG A 270 -0.59 -15.89 6.07
C ARG A 270 -0.19 -14.95 7.20
N VAL A 271 0.94 -15.22 7.86
CA VAL A 271 1.51 -14.38 8.92
C VAL A 271 1.88 -13.00 8.39
N HIS A 272 2.47 -12.89 7.18
CA HIS A 272 2.80 -11.59 6.60
C HIS A 272 1.55 -10.77 6.23
N ALA A 273 0.54 -11.40 5.64
CA ALA A 273 -0.73 -10.75 5.32
C ALA A 273 -1.46 -10.29 6.59
N GLN A 274 -1.44 -11.12 7.64
CA GLN A 274 -2.00 -10.75 8.94
C GLN A 274 -1.24 -9.57 9.56
N ALA A 275 0.09 -9.57 9.51
CA ALA A 275 0.90 -8.47 10.00
C ALA A 275 0.64 -7.15 9.24
N GLU A 276 0.49 -7.21 7.90
CA GLU A 276 0.14 -6.04 7.09
C GLU A 276 -1.27 -5.52 7.40
N ALA A 277 -2.26 -6.40 7.52
CA ALA A 277 -3.62 -6.03 7.88
C ALA A 277 -3.68 -5.39 9.27
N SER A 278 -2.99 -5.97 10.26
CA SER A 278 -2.87 -5.39 11.60
C SER A 278 -2.18 -4.03 11.58
N GLN A 279 -1.15 -3.84 10.76
CA GLN A 279 -0.48 -2.54 10.62
C GLN A 279 -1.39 -1.49 9.98
N GLN A 280 -2.17 -1.87 8.95
CA GLN A 280 -3.17 -0.98 8.34
C GLN A 280 -4.23 -0.56 9.35
N GLN A 281 -4.80 -1.52 10.10
CA GLN A 281 -5.78 -1.23 11.13
C GLN A 281 -5.21 -0.31 12.22
N ALA A 282 -3.96 -0.52 12.63
CA ALA A 282 -3.29 0.36 13.59
C ALA A 282 -3.12 1.78 13.03
N ASN A 283 -2.75 1.93 11.76
CA ASN A 283 -2.62 3.24 11.12
C ASN A 283 -3.97 3.96 11.00
N GLU A 284 -5.04 3.24 10.63
CA GLU A 284 -6.41 3.78 10.58
C GLU A 284 -6.89 4.22 11.95
N ALA A 285 -6.67 3.40 12.99
CA ALA A 285 -6.99 3.76 14.37
C ALA A 285 -6.22 5.00 14.84
N HIS A 286 -4.93 5.13 14.47
CA HIS A 286 -4.14 6.32 14.76
C HIS A 286 -4.71 7.58 14.08
N GLN A 287 -5.16 7.48 12.84
CA GLN A 287 -5.79 8.60 12.12
C GLN A 287 -7.12 9.00 12.76
N GLN A 288 -7.96 8.02 13.13
CA GLN A 288 -9.22 8.28 13.83
C GLN A 288 -8.99 8.92 15.20
N ALA A 289 -8.01 8.45 15.96
CA ALA A 289 -7.65 9.03 17.25
C ALA A 289 -7.18 10.48 17.11
N ALA A 290 -6.40 10.80 16.07
CA ALA A 290 -5.97 12.17 15.78
C ALA A 290 -7.16 13.09 15.48
N ALA A 291 -8.12 12.63 14.65
CA ALA A 291 -9.33 13.39 14.33
C ALA A 291 -10.22 13.64 15.56
N LEU A 292 -10.40 12.63 16.42
CA LEU A 292 -11.15 12.78 17.67
C LEU A 292 -10.48 13.76 18.63
N LEU A 293 -9.14 13.76 18.71
CA LEU A 293 -8.41 14.71 19.54
C LEU A 293 -8.62 16.16 19.06
N GLU A 294 -8.64 16.39 17.75
CA GLU A 294 -8.93 17.70 17.16
C GLU A 294 -10.36 18.16 17.50
N GLU A 295 -11.34 17.25 17.43
CA GLU A 295 -12.72 17.55 17.78
C GLU A 295 -12.93 17.82 19.27
N VAL A 296 -12.27 17.06 20.15
CA VAL A 296 -12.27 17.31 21.60
C VAL A 296 -11.67 18.68 21.91
N GLN A 297 -10.58 19.07 21.23
CA GLN A 297 -10.00 20.40 21.40
C GLN A 297 -10.99 21.50 21.00
N LYS A 298 -11.67 21.34 19.86
CA LYS A 298 -12.70 22.28 19.40
C LYS A 298 -13.84 22.42 20.42
N LEU A 299 -14.40 21.30 20.88
CA LEU A 299 -15.47 21.29 21.88
C LEU A 299 -15.01 21.87 23.22
N THR A 300 -13.74 21.72 23.58
CA THR A 300 -13.17 22.31 24.79
C THR A 300 -13.15 23.83 24.69
N VAL A 301 -12.75 24.38 23.54
CA VAL A 301 -12.77 25.82 23.29
C VAL A 301 -14.20 26.37 23.31
N GLU A 302 -15.14 25.71 22.61
CA GLU A 302 -16.55 26.11 22.62
C GLU A 302 -17.16 26.08 24.03
N ASN A 303 -16.86 25.06 24.83
CA ASN A 303 -17.31 24.99 26.23
C ASN A 303 -16.75 26.13 27.10
N LEU A 304 -15.48 26.51 26.90
CA LEU A 304 -14.89 27.64 27.62
C LEU A 304 -15.60 28.95 27.25
N GLN A 305 -15.94 29.12 25.98
CA GLN A 305 -16.65 30.31 25.50
C GLN A 305 -18.07 30.38 26.06
N LEU A 306 -18.84 29.29 26.00
CA LEU A 306 -20.18 29.20 26.60
C LEU A 306 -20.17 29.45 28.11
N LYS A 307 -19.16 28.96 28.83
CA LYS A 307 -19.00 29.27 30.26
C LYS A 307 -18.79 30.77 30.50
N GLY A 308 -17.99 31.44 29.65
CA GLY A 308 -17.81 32.88 29.72
C GLY A 308 -19.11 33.66 29.47
N GLU A 309 -19.88 33.25 28.45
CA GLU A 309 -21.19 33.85 28.15
C GLU A 309 -22.20 33.66 29.29
N LEU A 310 -22.29 32.46 29.87
CA LEU A 310 -23.14 32.18 31.04
C LEU A 310 -22.75 33.02 32.24
N GLN A 311 -21.45 33.24 32.47
CA GLN A 311 -20.98 34.10 33.54
C GLN A 311 -21.40 35.55 33.31
N SER A 312 -21.24 36.06 32.08
CA SER A 312 -21.66 37.41 31.71
C SER A 312 -23.17 37.61 31.89
N GLN A 313 -23.99 36.67 31.42
CA GLN A 313 -25.45 36.72 31.63
C GLN A 313 -25.82 36.73 33.12
N ARG A 314 -25.11 35.97 33.96
CA ARG A 314 -25.35 35.93 35.40
C ARG A 314 -25.00 37.25 36.08
N GLU A 315 -23.92 37.89 35.66
CA GLU A 315 -23.52 39.22 36.14
C GLU A 315 -24.56 40.29 35.74
N GLU A 316 -25.06 40.23 34.50
CA GLU A 316 -26.12 41.12 34.02
C GLU A 316 -27.43 40.95 34.80
N LEU A 317 -27.87 39.70 35.02
CA LEU A 317 -29.08 39.41 35.80
C LEU A 317 -28.97 39.93 37.24
N ASN A 318 -27.80 39.76 37.86
CA ASN A 318 -27.54 40.30 39.20
C ASN A 318 -27.52 41.83 39.24
N SER A 319 -27.09 42.48 38.15
CA SER A 319 -27.17 43.94 38.01
C SER A 319 -28.62 44.41 37.93
N GLN A 320 -29.42 43.80 37.04
CA GLN A 320 -30.84 44.11 36.91
C GLN A 320 -31.61 43.91 38.23
N LYS A 321 -31.31 42.82 38.94
CA LYS A 321 -31.92 42.55 40.26
C LYS A 321 -31.65 43.68 41.25
N ARG A 322 -30.42 44.17 41.34
CA ARG A 322 -30.07 45.31 42.20
C ARG A 322 -30.83 46.57 41.81
N THR A 323 -30.95 46.87 40.51
CA THR A 323 -31.72 48.02 40.04
C THR A 323 -33.20 47.92 40.42
N VAL A 324 -33.81 46.74 40.30
CA VAL A 324 -35.21 46.52 40.71
C VAL A 324 -35.36 46.67 42.23
N GLU A 325 -34.44 46.14 43.03
CA GLU A 325 -34.44 46.30 44.49
C GLU A 325 -34.32 47.78 44.89
N GLU A 326 -33.43 48.55 44.23
CA GLU A 326 -33.30 50.00 44.45
C GLU A 326 -34.58 50.76 44.08
N GLN A 327 -35.20 50.43 42.94
CA GLN A 327 -36.47 51.03 42.51
C GLN A 327 -37.61 50.69 43.49
N SER A 328 -37.68 49.45 43.97
CA SER A 328 -38.66 49.02 44.97
C SER A 328 -38.48 49.79 46.27
N GLY A 329 -37.24 49.89 46.78
CA GLY A 329 -36.94 50.67 47.99
C GLY A 329 -37.15 52.18 47.82
N HIS A 330 -37.04 52.70 46.60
CA HIS A 330 -37.45 54.09 46.30
C HIS A 330 -38.98 54.25 46.34
N MET A 331 -39.72 53.32 45.76
CA MET A 331 -41.19 53.33 45.77
C MET A 331 -41.75 53.26 47.20
N GLU A 332 -41.18 52.39 48.04
CA GLU A 332 -41.57 52.23 49.43
C GLU A 332 -41.39 53.54 50.22
N ARG A 333 -40.22 54.18 50.08
CA ARG A 333 -39.97 55.51 50.68
C ARG A 333 -40.94 56.59 50.19
N LEU A 334 -41.31 56.57 48.91
CA LEU A 334 -42.28 57.52 48.36
C LEU A 334 -43.69 57.31 48.93
N LEU A 335 -44.09 56.04 49.11
CA LEU A 335 -45.38 55.69 49.73
C LEU A 335 -45.44 56.13 51.19
N ASP A 336 -44.38 55.88 51.96
CA ASP A 336 -44.26 56.34 53.35
C ASP A 336 -44.34 57.86 53.43
N GLN A 337 -43.63 58.58 52.57
CA GLN A 337 -43.68 60.04 52.50
C GLN A 337 -45.09 60.56 52.22
N LYS A 338 -45.82 59.96 51.26
CA LYS A 338 -47.22 60.32 50.97
C LYS A 338 -48.16 60.00 52.13
N LEU A 339 -47.90 58.91 52.86
CA LEU A 339 -48.68 58.53 54.03
C LEU A 339 -48.49 59.55 55.16
N GLU A 340 -47.24 59.96 55.41
CA GLU A 340 -46.91 61.02 56.36
C GLU A 340 -47.54 62.37 55.99
N GLU A 341 -47.50 62.75 54.71
CA GLU A 341 -48.15 63.96 54.21
C GLU A 341 -49.66 63.92 54.43
N ARG A 342 -50.30 62.79 54.14
CA ARG A 342 -51.74 62.59 54.41
C ARG A 342 -52.06 62.66 55.90
N MET A 343 -51.24 62.03 56.75
CA MET A 343 -51.41 62.12 58.20
C MET A 343 -51.28 63.57 58.67
N LYS A 344 -50.24 64.31 58.25
CA LYS A 344 -50.05 65.73 58.58
C LYS A 344 -51.25 66.59 58.15
N ALA A 345 -51.79 66.36 56.95
CA ALA A 345 -52.99 67.05 56.48
C ALA A 345 -54.23 66.74 57.33
N MET A 346 -54.39 65.49 57.79
CA MET A 346 -55.49 65.07 58.67
C MET A 346 -55.40 65.70 60.06
N TRP A 347 -54.19 65.76 60.64
CA TRP A 347 -53.92 66.43 61.92
C TRP A 347 -54.19 67.94 61.83
N ALA A 348 -53.85 68.59 60.71
CA ALA A 348 -54.19 70.00 60.47
C ALA A 348 -55.71 70.24 60.37
N HIS A 349 -56.46 69.27 59.85
CA HIS A 349 -57.93 69.37 59.72
C HIS A 349 -58.65 69.15 61.06
N MET A 350 -58.13 68.29 61.95
CA MET A 350 -58.66 68.09 63.31
C MET A 350 -58.33 69.24 64.27
N GLY A 351 -57.28 70.02 64.00
CA GLY A 351 -56.97 71.25 64.74
C GLY A 351 -57.90 72.45 64.41
N GLY A 352 -58.77 72.33 63.39
CA GLY A 352 -59.59 73.43 62.86
C GLY A 352 -61.05 73.49 63.33
N THR A 353 -61.57 72.50 64.05
CA THR A 353 -62.97 72.46 64.52
C THR A 353 -63.03 72.42 66.04
N GLY A 354 -62.88 73.58 66.66
CA GLY A 354 -62.99 73.77 68.11
C GLY A 354 -63.08 75.25 68.47
N GLY A 355 -64.06 75.96 67.90
CA GLY A 355 -64.26 77.38 68.12
C GLY A 355 -65.74 77.78 68.16
N ALA A 356 -66.17 78.14 69.37
CA ALA A 356 -67.27 79.05 69.73
C ALA A 356 -68.73 78.59 69.57
N LEU A 357 -69.34 78.26 70.71
CA LEU A 357 -70.70 78.71 71.05
C LEU A 357 -70.68 79.37 72.43
N SER A 358 -71.21 80.58 72.46
CA SER A 358 -71.18 81.54 73.56
C SER A 358 -72.53 81.67 74.26
N SER A 359 -72.48 82.28 75.45
CA SER A 359 -73.58 82.84 76.25
C SER A 359 -74.47 81.81 76.96
N SER A 360 -74.98 82.03 78.18
CA SER A 360 -75.36 83.28 78.84
C SER A 360 -75.50 83.07 80.35
N ALA A 361 -75.07 84.05 81.16
CA ALA A 361 -75.50 84.22 82.57
C ALA A 361 -76.93 84.83 82.63
N PRO A 362 -77.67 84.70 83.75
CA PRO A 362 -77.63 85.81 84.73
C PRO A 362 -77.84 85.43 86.22
N ASN A 363 -77.36 86.35 87.08
CA ASN A 363 -77.80 86.76 88.43
C ASN A 363 -78.69 85.83 89.27
N ASN A 364 -78.20 85.40 90.44
CA ASN A 364 -78.27 86.16 91.71
C ASN A 364 -77.27 85.59 92.72
#